data_AF-A0A9E2RXD3-F1
#
_entry.id   AF-A0A9E2RXD3-F1
#
_cell.length_a   1.000
_cell.length_b   1.000
_cell.length_c   1.000
_cell.angle_alpha   90.00
_cell.angle_beta   90.00
_cell.angle_gamma   90.00
#
_symmetry.space_group_name_H-M   'P 1'
#
loop_
_entity.id
_entity.type
_entity.pdbx_description
1 polymer ?
#
loop_
_entity_poly.entity_id
_entity_poly.type
_entity_poly.pdbx_seq_one_letter_code
_entity_poly.pdbx_strand_id
1 'polypeptide(L)'
;MSRRLAFLAGFVLLLFAVIVGQASYVQFFHASALDASPLNPGPSGYVASSDRGEIIAADGQILAQSVATHASASPYQRIYPLG
;
A
#
# COMPACT_ATOMS: atom_id res chain seq x y z
N MET A 1 39.64 12.17 -18.30
CA MET A 1 38.79 11.03 -17.89
C MET A 1 39.19 9.80 -18.69
N SER A 2 39.36 8.62 -18.08
CA SER A 2 39.75 7.43 -18.86
C SER A 2 38.57 6.93 -19.71
N ARG A 3 38.85 6.40 -20.91
CA ARG A 3 37.81 5.88 -21.82
C ARG A 3 36.94 4.81 -21.17
N ARG A 4 37.52 4.00 -20.29
CA ARG A 4 36.81 2.98 -19.50
C ARG A 4 35.86 3.61 -18.47
N LEU A 5 36.30 4.66 -17.78
CA LEU A 5 35.46 5.36 -16.81
C LEU A 5 34.30 6.09 -17.51
N ALA A 6 34.54 6.69 -18.67
CA ALA A 6 33.49 7.34 -19.46
C ALA A 6 32.43 6.35 -19.93
N PHE A 7 32.84 5.16 -20.38
CA PHE A 7 31.91 4.09 -20.75
C PHE A 7 31.07 3.61 -19.56
N LEU A 8 31.70 3.37 -18.41
CA LEU A 8 30.99 2.95 -17.20
C LEU A 8 29.98 4.02 -16.76
N ALA A 9 30.37 5.30 -16.73
CA ALA A 9 29.48 6.40 -16.39
C ALA A 9 28.30 6.50 -17.37
N GLY A 10 28.55 6.36 -18.67
CA GLY A 10 27.51 6.34 -19.69
C GLY A 10 26.55 5.15 -19.53
N PHE A 11 27.08 3.97 -19.22
CA PHE A 11 26.27 2.79 -18.95
C PHE A 11 25.37 2.98 -17.72
N VAL A 12 25.91 3.52 -16.63
CA VAL A 12 25.12 3.83 -15.42
C VAL A 12 24.03 4.88 -15.73
N LEU A 13 24.37 5.94 -16.46
CA LEU A 13 23.39 6.95 -16.90
C LEU A 13 22.27 6.34 -17.74
N LEU A 14 22.60 5.40 -18.64
CA LEU A 14 21.60 4.68 -19.42
C LEU A 14 20.64 3.88 -18.52
N LEU A 15 21.16 3.18 -17.51
CA LEU A 15 20.31 2.46 -16.56
C LEU A 15 19.37 3.40 -15.80
N PHE A 16 19.86 4.57 -15.36
CA PHE A 16 19.01 5.59 -14.75
C PHE A 16 17.93 6.10 -15.70
N ALA A 17 18.28 6.37 -16.97
CA ALA A 17 17.32 6.80 -17.97
C ALA A 17 16.22 5.75 -18.20
N VAL A 18 16.57 4.46 -18.19
CA VAL A 18 15.60 3.35 -18.26
C VAL A 18 14.66 3.36 -17.06
N ILE A 19 15.17 3.53 -15.84
CA ILE A 19 14.33 3.61 -14.62
C ILE A 19 13.38 4.81 -14.68
N VAL A 20 13.88 5.99 -15.06
CA VAL A 20 13.04 7.20 -15.20
C VAL A 20 11.96 7.02 -16.27
N GLY A 21 12.32 6.40 -17.40
CA GLY A 21 11.36 6.07 -18.46
C GLY A 21 10.29 5.11 -17.98
N GLN A 22 10.68 4.05 -17.28
CA GLN A 22 9.74 3.07 -16.71
C GLN A 22 8.81 3.70 -15.66
N ALA A 23 9.36 4.52 -14.76
CA ALA A 23 8.58 5.21 -13.74
C ALA A 23 7.57 6.16 -14.40
N SER A 24 8.01 6.96 -15.38
CA SER A 24 7.14 7.84 -16.15
C SER A 24 6.03 7.05 -16.86
N TYR A 25 6.36 5.92 -17.48
CA TYR A 25 5.39 5.07 -18.15
C TYR A 25 4.30 4.55 -17.21
N VAL A 26 4.68 4.09 -16.01
CA VAL A 26 3.71 3.66 -15.00
C VAL A 26 2.83 4.83 -14.56
N GLN A 27 3.44 5.98 -14.25
CA GLN A 27 2.72 7.14 -13.73
C GLN A 27 1.72 7.73 -14.73
N PHE A 28 2.06 7.79 -16.02
CA PHE A 28 1.18 8.40 -17.02
C PHE A 28 0.18 7.42 -17.65
N PHE A 29 0.54 6.15 -17.82
CA PHE A 29 -0.31 5.19 -18.55
C PHE A 29 -0.99 4.16 -17.65
N HIS A 30 -0.43 3.85 -16.47
CA HIS A 30 -0.92 2.78 -15.60
C HIS A 30 -1.47 3.24 -14.26
N ALA A 31 -1.29 4.52 -13.90
CA ALA A 31 -1.72 5.03 -12.59
C ALA A 31 -3.19 4.72 -12.30
N SER A 32 -4.12 5.01 -13.22
CA SER A 32 -5.55 4.76 -13.01
C SER A 32 -5.90 3.28 -12.86
N ALA A 33 -5.22 2.41 -13.61
CA ALA A 33 -5.44 0.96 -13.52
C ALA A 33 -4.89 0.37 -12.21
N LEU A 34 -3.76 0.88 -11.73
CA LEU A 34 -3.17 0.50 -10.45
C LEU A 34 -3.99 1.03 -9.27
N ASP A 35 -4.54 2.24 -9.39
CA ASP A 35 -5.42 2.84 -8.39
C ASP A 35 -6.73 2.04 -8.23
N ALA A 36 -7.33 1.64 -9.36
CA ALA A 36 -8.54 0.82 -9.37
C ALA A 36 -8.31 -0.68 -9.08
N SER A 37 -7.05 -1.10 -8.85
CA SER A 37 -6.73 -2.51 -8.67
C SER A 37 -7.29 -3.04 -7.35
N PRO A 38 -7.94 -4.21 -7.33
CA PRO A 38 -8.33 -4.87 -6.08
C PRO A 38 -7.12 -5.27 -5.22
N LEU A 39 -5.92 -5.31 -5.81
CA LEU A 39 -4.66 -5.54 -5.09
C LEU A 39 -4.06 -4.25 -4.49
N ASN A 40 -4.68 -3.10 -4.73
CA ASN A 40 -4.35 -1.83 -4.10
C ASN A 40 -5.54 -1.34 -3.25
N PRO A 41 -5.98 -2.10 -2.21
CA PRO A 41 -7.01 -1.56 -1.35
C PRO A 41 -6.46 -0.30 -0.69
N GLY A 42 -7.17 0.82 -0.84
CA GLY A 42 -6.84 2.02 -0.08
C GLY A 42 -6.81 1.74 1.42
N PRO A 43 -6.34 2.69 2.25
CA PRO A 43 -6.26 2.51 3.71
C PRO A 43 -7.57 2.02 4.35
N SER A 44 -8.71 2.46 3.82
CA SER A 44 -10.04 2.01 4.24
C SER A 44 -10.30 0.53 3.92
N GLY A 45 -9.88 0.03 2.76
CA GLY A 45 -10.06 -1.36 2.33
C GLY A 45 -9.26 -2.36 3.17
N TYR A 46 -8.04 -2.01 3.60
CA TYR A 46 -7.24 -2.85 4.51
C TYR A 46 -7.78 -2.87 5.95
N VAL A 47 -8.43 -1.79 6.39
CA VAL A 47 -9.07 -1.74 7.72
C VAL A 47 -10.35 -2.55 7.76
N ALA A 48 -11.09 -2.51 6.66
CA ALA A 48 -12.37 -3.16 6.46
C ALA A 48 -12.30 -4.69 6.27
N SER A 49 -11.17 -5.22 5.82
CA SER A 49 -11.04 -6.63 5.39
C SER A 49 -10.43 -7.57 6.42
N SER A 50 -9.83 -7.05 7.49
CA SER A 50 -9.06 -7.85 8.45
C SER A 50 -9.75 -7.93 9.81
N ASP A 51 -9.91 -9.15 10.32
CA ASP A 51 -10.19 -9.38 11.73
C ASP A 51 -8.92 -9.10 12.54
N ARG A 52 -8.88 -7.93 13.16
CA ARG A 52 -7.73 -7.43 13.91
C ARG A 52 -7.78 -7.85 15.38
N GLY A 53 -8.78 -8.62 15.79
CA GLY A 53 -9.01 -9.00 17.18
C GLY A 53 -9.33 -7.83 18.10
N GLU A 54 -9.18 -8.06 19.40
CA GLU A 54 -9.50 -7.11 20.47
C GLU A 54 -8.27 -6.30 20.91
N ILE A 55 -8.50 -5.05 21.29
CA ILE A 55 -7.56 -4.24 22.06
C ILE A 55 -8.09 -4.20 23.49
N ILE A 56 -7.31 -4.76 24.41
CA ILE A 56 -7.73 -4.98 25.80
C ILE A 56 -6.83 -4.13 26.71
N ALA A 57 -7.43 -3.41 27.65
CA ALA A 57 -6.73 -2.67 28.69
C ALA A 57 -6.19 -3.62 29.78
N ALA A 58 -5.32 -3.11 30.65
CA ALA A 58 -4.71 -3.92 31.71
C ALA A 58 -5.72 -4.51 32.72
N ASP A 59 -6.89 -3.91 32.83
CA ASP A 59 -8.01 -4.35 33.67
C ASP A 59 -8.97 -5.33 32.97
N GLY A 60 -8.66 -5.71 31.72
CA GLY A 60 -9.52 -6.57 30.90
C GLY A 60 -10.61 -5.84 30.12
N GLN A 61 -10.69 -4.51 30.21
CA GLN A 61 -11.68 -3.74 29.45
C GLN A 61 -11.36 -3.73 27.94
N ILE A 62 -12.35 -4.05 27.11
CA ILE A 62 -12.21 -3.97 25.65
C ILE A 62 -12.27 -2.49 25.24
N LEU A 63 -11.14 -1.99 24.74
CA LEU A 63 -11.01 -0.64 24.19
C LEU A 63 -11.44 -0.58 22.73
N ALA A 64 -11.22 -1.65 21.97
CA ALA A 64 -11.62 -1.75 20.58
C ALA A 64 -11.78 -3.21 20.13
N GLN A 65 -12.71 -3.49 19.22
CA GLN A 65 -12.91 -4.85 18.69
C GLN A 65 -13.29 -4.84 17.21
N SER A 66 -12.93 -5.89 16.49
CA SER A 66 -13.37 -6.13 15.12
C SER A 66 -14.70 -6.91 15.16
N VAL A 67 -15.73 -6.37 14.52
CA VAL A 67 -17.03 -7.03 14.42
C VAL A 67 -17.35 -7.28 12.96
N ALA A 68 -17.82 -8.50 12.68
CA ALA A 68 -18.21 -8.90 11.34
C ALA A 68 -19.38 -8.03 10.85
N THR A 69 -19.33 -7.59 9.59
CA THR A 69 -20.43 -6.90 8.93
C THR A 69 -21.01 -7.78 7.83
N HIS A 70 -22.23 -7.47 7.38
CA HIS A 70 -22.85 -8.14 6.24
C HIS A 70 -22.30 -7.68 4.88
N ALA A 71 -21.39 -6.72 4.84
CA ALA A 71 -20.84 -6.18 3.59
C ALA A 71 -19.61 -6.97 3.14
N SER A 72 -19.70 -7.64 1.99
CA SER A 72 -18.59 -8.42 1.41
C SER A 72 -17.33 -7.60 1.13
N ALA A 73 -17.46 -6.29 0.89
CA ALA A 73 -16.33 -5.37 0.67
C ALA A 73 -15.67 -4.89 1.98
N SER A 74 -16.36 -5.03 3.11
CA SER A 74 -15.88 -4.62 4.44
C SER A 74 -16.30 -5.63 5.49
N PRO A 75 -15.83 -6.89 5.40
CA PRO A 75 -16.30 -7.97 6.25
C PRO A 75 -16.11 -7.70 7.74
N TYR A 76 -15.21 -6.79 8.13
CA TYR A 76 -15.01 -6.38 9.52
C TYR A 76 -15.04 -4.87 9.68
N GLN A 77 -15.63 -4.40 10.79
CA GLN A 77 -15.61 -3.00 11.20
C GLN A 77 -15.01 -2.89 12.61
N ARG A 78 -14.18 -1.87 12.82
CA ARG A 78 -13.67 -1.55 14.15
C ARG A 78 -14.72 -0.77 14.94
N ILE A 79 -14.99 -1.23 16.16
CA ILE A 79 -15.86 -0.54 17.12
C ILE A 79 -15.02 -0.15 18.34
N TYR A 80 -15.27 1.06 18.86
CA TYR A 80 -14.71 1.58 20.12
C TYR A 80 -15.86 1.74 21.12
N PRO A 81 -16.07 0.77 22.03
CA PRO A 81 -17.23 0.80 22.94
C PRO A 81 -17.27 2.02 23.86
N LEU A 82 -16.13 2.69 24.06
CA LEU A 82 -15.95 3.77 25.02
C LEU A 82 -15.84 5.17 24.40
N GLY A 83 -15.87 5.27 23.06
CA GLY A 83 -15.66 6.52 22.31
C GLY A 83 -14.26 6.67 21.76
#